data_AF-A0A059PH46-F1
#
_entry.id   AF-A0A059PH46-F1
#
_cell.length_a   1.000
_cell.length_b   1.000
_cell.length_c   1.000
_cell.angle_alpha   90.00
_cell.angle_beta   90.00
_cell.angle_gamma   90.00
#
_symmetry.space_group_name_H-M   'P 1'
#
loop_
_entity.id
_entity.type
_entity.pdbx_description
1 polymer ?
#
loop_
_entity_poly.entity_id
_entity_poly.type
_entity_poly.pdbx_seq_one_letter_code
_entity_poly.pdbx_strand_id
1 'polypeptide(L)'
;QAKRSTERIKQAPSTLEDTDLLSFTPAYNILENNITIPVALLQPRYFWGDQYPQALKYATLGYLLAHEMIHGFDVEGRNYDAGGNLAPWWDLKSRYEFEERRKCFQAQYHAYRYGGFKLPESTQQSENIADNAGVKLAYAAYERWLGQQSEEKRQQETMEGLDLNNR
;
A
#
# COMPACT_ATOMS: atom_id res chain seq x y z
N GLN A 1 1.12 -8.37 43.19
CA GLN A 1 1.30 -7.89 41.80
C GLN A 1 0.75 -8.87 40.74
N ALA A 2 0.86 -10.21 40.91
CA ALA A 2 0.40 -11.21 39.93
C ALA A 2 -1.13 -11.33 39.71
N LYS A 3 -1.99 -10.78 40.56
CA LYS A 3 -3.46 -10.79 40.35
C LYS A 3 -3.96 -9.70 39.39
N ARG A 4 -3.30 -8.53 39.35
CA ARG A 4 -3.66 -7.44 38.42
C ARG A 4 -3.33 -7.78 36.96
N SER A 5 -2.39 -8.69 36.73
CA SER A 5 -2.00 -9.16 35.40
C SER A 5 -3.00 -10.16 34.80
N THR A 6 -3.70 -10.96 35.61
CA THR A 6 -4.62 -12.00 35.10
C THR A 6 -5.97 -11.44 34.68
N GLU A 7 -6.41 -10.33 35.30
CA GLU A 7 -7.66 -9.65 34.94
C GLU A 7 -7.57 -8.96 33.57
N ARG A 8 -6.38 -8.44 33.18
CA ARG A 8 -6.14 -7.88 31.85
C ARG A 8 -6.23 -8.90 30.71
N ILE A 9 -5.93 -10.18 30.98
CA ILE A 9 -5.98 -11.26 29.98
C ILE A 9 -7.43 -11.66 29.66
N LYS A 10 -8.38 -11.38 30.57
CA LYS A 10 -9.81 -11.70 30.42
C LYS A 10 -10.62 -10.56 29.81
N GLN A 11 -10.03 -9.38 29.66
CA GLN A 11 -10.64 -8.27 28.95
C GLN A 11 -10.40 -8.49 27.46
N ALA A 12 -11.41 -8.20 26.63
CA ALA A 12 -11.18 -8.07 25.19
C ALA A 12 -10.00 -7.09 25.01
N PRO A 13 -9.08 -7.35 24.06
CA PRO A 13 -8.03 -6.38 23.77
C PRO A 13 -8.71 -5.03 23.59
N SER A 14 -8.17 -3.99 24.25
CA SER A 14 -8.62 -2.63 23.96
C SER A 14 -8.51 -2.48 22.45
N THR A 15 -9.63 -2.19 21.78
CA THR A 15 -9.61 -1.77 20.39
C THR A 15 -8.59 -0.66 20.33
N LEU A 16 -7.48 -0.89 19.62
CA LEU A 16 -6.44 0.11 19.50
C LEU A 16 -7.14 1.36 18.94
N GLU A 17 -7.24 2.41 19.75
CA GLU A 17 -7.46 3.78 19.27
C GLU A 17 -6.20 4.26 18.51
N ASP A 18 -5.48 3.37 17.84
CA ASP A 18 -4.41 3.72 16.88
C ASP A 18 -5.00 4.43 15.66
N THR A 19 -6.32 4.35 15.46
CA THR A 19 -7.05 5.13 14.45
C THR A 19 -7.01 6.64 14.69
N ASP A 20 -6.79 7.12 15.91
CA ASP A 20 -6.71 8.56 16.20
C ASP A 20 -5.34 9.16 15.84
N LEU A 21 -4.28 8.34 15.80
CA LEU A 21 -2.95 8.77 15.36
C LEU A 21 -2.68 8.52 13.87
N LEU A 22 -3.36 7.54 13.26
CA LEU A 22 -3.29 7.23 11.82
C LEU A 22 -4.37 7.93 10.97
N SER A 23 -5.18 8.79 11.60
CA SER A 23 -6.45 9.32 11.08
C SER A 23 -6.40 10.05 9.72
N PHE A 24 -5.21 10.42 9.24
CA PHE A 24 -5.06 11.26 8.04
C PHE A 24 -4.58 10.52 6.79
N THR A 25 -4.06 9.29 6.91
CA THR A 25 -3.56 8.51 5.77
C THR A 25 -4.21 7.12 5.73
N PRO A 26 -4.27 6.46 4.57
CA PRO A 26 -4.65 5.06 4.52
C PRO A 26 -3.69 4.21 5.38
N ALA A 27 -4.18 3.07 5.84
CA ALA A 27 -3.40 2.13 6.61
C ALA A 27 -3.91 0.70 6.46
N TYR A 28 -2.99 -0.26 6.46
CA TYR A 28 -3.28 -1.69 6.57
C TYR A 28 -3.18 -2.15 8.03
N ASN A 29 -4.27 -2.69 8.58
CA ASN A 29 -4.26 -3.32 9.89
C ASN A 29 -3.98 -4.82 9.71
N ILE A 30 -2.77 -5.24 10.06
CA ILE A 30 -2.30 -6.63 9.91
C ILE A 30 -3.11 -7.61 10.79
N LEU A 31 -3.50 -7.21 12.01
CA LEU A 31 -4.21 -8.08 12.94
C LEU A 31 -5.67 -8.31 12.55
N GLU A 32 -6.27 -7.32 11.90
CA GLU A 32 -7.65 -7.40 11.40
C GLU A 32 -7.72 -7.80 9.92
N ASN A 33 -6.56 -7.89 9.24
CA ASN A 33 -6.42 -8.08 7.80
C ASN A 33 -7.36 -7.16 7.00
N ASN A 34 -7.32 -5.86 7.29
CA ASN A 34 -8.16 -4.87 6.64
C ASN A 34 -7.37 -3.64 6.19
N ILE A 35 -7.92 -2.93 5.21
CA ILE A 35 -7.43 -1.63 4.76
C ILE A 35 -8.42 -0.58 5.22
N THR A 36 -7.94 0.42 5.94
CA THR A 36 -8.72 1.58 6.36
C THR A 36 -8.34 2.78 5.51
N ILE A 37 -9.33 3.41 4.87
CA ILE A 37 -9.15 4.67 4.14
C ILE A 37 -9.98 5.75 4.84
N PRO A 38 -9.34 6.80 5.39
CA PRO A 38 -10.07 7.90 6.01
C PRO A 38 -11.04 8.57 5.03
N VAL A 39 -12.28 8.81 5.48
CA VAL A 39 -13.32 9.47 4.67
C VAL A 39 -12.90 10.87 4.19
N ALA A 40 -12.00 11.53 4.94
CA ALA A 40 -11.43 12.82 4.56
C ALA A 40 -10.66 12.78 3.23
N LEU A 41 -10.03 11.64 2.89
CA LEU A 41 -9.34 11.45 1.60
C LEU A 41 -10.28 11.12 0.45
N LEU A 42 -11.50 10.68 0.76
CA LEU A 42 -12.52 10.34 -0.23
C LEU A 42 -13.34 11.55 -0.69
N GLN A 43 -12.95 12.76 -0.27
CA GLN A 43 -13.62 13.98 -0.69
C GLN A 43 -13.49 14.20 -2.21
N PRO A 44 -14.56 14.65 -2.89
CA PRO A 44 -14.49 15.03 -4.28
C PRO A 44 -13.42 16.09 -4.51
N ARG A 45 -12.78 16.03 -5.68
CA ARG A 45 -11.71 16.92 -6.16
C ARG A 45 -10.36 16.77 -5.47
N TYR A 46 -10.24 15.96 -4.42
CA TYR A 46 -8.95 15.67 -3.79
C TYR A 46 -8.16 14.62 -4.60
N PHE A 47 -8.73 13.42 -4.79
CA PHE A 47 -8.13 12.34 -5.58
C PHE A 47 -8.99 11.87 -6.77
N TRP A 48 -10.23 12.35 -6.86
CA TRP A 48 -11.16 11.94 -7.90
C TRP A 48 -12.21 13.03 -8.14
N GLY A 49 -12.82 13.02 -9.32
CA GLY A 49 -13.91 13.93 -9.70
C GLY A 49 -14.38 13.59 -11.11
N ASP A 50 -15.63 13.92 -11.43
CA ASP A 50 -16.22 13.58 -12.73
C ASP A 50 -15.48 14.25 -13.90
N GLN A 51 -14.86 15.40 -13.63
CA GLN A 51 -14.03 16.12 -14.61
C GLN A 51 -12.58 15.59 -14.72
N TYR A 52 -12.16 14.65 -13.87
CA TYR A 52 -10.81 14.11 -13.92
C TYR A 52 -10.77 12.84 -14.78
N PRO A 53 -9.73 12.65 -15.61
CA PRO A 53 -9.44 11.37 -16.24
C PRO A 53 -9.39 10.25 -15.20
N GLN A 54 -9.86 9.05 -15.56
CA GLN A 54 -9.75 7.89 -14.69
C GLN A 54 -8.30 7.56 -14.37
N ALA A 55 -7.36 7.86 -15.28
CA ALA A 55 -5.92 7.79 -15.02
C ALA A 55 -5.53 8.40 -13.67
N LEU A 56 -6.06 9.58 -13.33
CA LEU A 56 -5.76 10.24 -12.05
C LEU A 56 -6.33 9.46 -10.86
N LYS A 57 -7.54 8.92 -10.98
CA LYS A 57 -8.18 8.11 -9.94
C LYS A 57 -7.38 6.82 -9.67
N TYR A 58 -6.91 6.14 -10.72
CA TYR A 58 -6.05 4.97 -10.57
C TYR A 58 -4.68 5.33 -10.00
N ALA A 59 -4.07 6.43 -10.45
CA ALA A 59 -2.76 6.89 -9.97
C ALA A 59 -2.77 7.39 -8.52
N THR A 60 -3.94 7.76 -7.98
CA THR A 60 -4.09 8.26 -6.60
C THR A 60 -4.76 7.22 -5.71
N LEU A 61 -6.10 7.13 -5.73
CA LEU A 61 -6.86 6.21 -4.88
C LEU A 61 -6.53 4.74 -5.20
N GLY A 62 -6.37 4.40 -6.49
CA GLY A 62 -5.97 3.05 -6.91
C GLY A 62 -4.58 2.68 -6.39
N TYR A 63 -3.62 3.61 -6.48
CA TYR A 63 -2.28 3.46 -5.93
C TYR A 63 -2.31 3.26 -4.41
N LEU A 64 -3.00 4.14 -3.66
CA LEU A 64 -3.09 4.06 -2.20
C LEU A 64 -3.69 2.72 -1.77
N LEU A 65 -4.80 2.30 -2.39
CA LEU A 65 -5.41 1.01 -2.08
C LEU A 65 -4.45 -0.16 -2.37
N ALA A 66 -3.72 -0.10 -3.49
CA ALA A 66 -2.77 -1.14 -3.84
C ALA A 66 -1.55 -1.15 -2.92
N HIS A 67 -1.05 0.01 -2.50
CA HIS A 67 0.02 0.16 -1.52
C HIS A 67 -0.38 -0.52 -0.19
N GLU A 68 -1.53 -0.15 0.37
CA GLU A 68 -2.02 -0.76 1.61
C GLU A 68 -2.28 -2.27 1.47
N MET A 69 -2.74 -2.72 0.32
CA MET A 69 -2.91 -4.15 0.07
C MET A 69 -1.58 -4.92 0.10
N ILE A 70 -0.47 -4.28 -0.29
CA ILE A 70 0.85 -4.92 -0.30
C ILE A 70 1.45 -5.03 1.09
N HIS A 71 1.04 -4.21 2.06
CA HIS A 71 1.45 -4.39 3.45
C HIS A 71 1.04 -5.75 4.02
N GLY A 72 -0.01 -6.40 3.50
CA GLY A 72 -0.33 -7.80 3.83
C GLY A 72 0.69 -8.84 3.34
N PHE A 73 1.63 -8.46 2.49
CA PHE A 73 2.60 -9.36 1.85
C PHE A 73 4.05 -8.85 1.91
N ASP A 74 4.30 -7.77 2.65
CA ASP A 74 5.60 -7.14 2.75
C ASP A 74 6.54 -7.89 3.74
N VAL A 75 7.58 -7.22 4.23
CA VAL A 75 8.56 -7.83 5.15
C VAL A 75 7.89 -8.34 6.44
N GLU A 76 6.90 -7.60 6.95
CA GLU A 76 6.17 -7.90 8.19
C GLU A 76 4.90 -8.70 7.89
N GLY A 77 4.04 -8.21 6.99
CA GLY A 77 2.71 -8.78 6.75
C GLY A 77 2.74 -10.21 6.23
N ARG A 78 3.77 -10.61 5.48
CA ARG A 78 3.93 -12.00 5.01
C ARG A 78 3.95 -13.05 6.13
N ASN A 79 4.18 -12.64 7.38
CA ASN A 79 4.22 -13.55 8.52
C ASN A 79 2.83 -13.77 9.14
N TYR A 80 1.79 -13.07 8.65
CA TYR A 80 0.44 -13.13 9.16
C TYR A 80 -0.48 -13.82 8.15
N ASP A 81 -1.26 -14.80 8.60
CA ASP A 81 -2.22 -15.50 7.74
C ASP A 81 -3.48 -14.65 7.50
N ALA A 82 -4.42 -15.18 6.70
CA ALA A 82 -5.65 -14.47 6.35
C ALA A 82 -6.55 -14.12 7.55
N GLY A 83 -6.34 -14.74 8.71
CA GLY A 83 -7.03 -14.43 9.95
C GLY A 83 -6.28 -13.45 10.86
N GLY A 84 -5.17 -12.86 10.38
CA GLY A 84 -4.33 -11.96 11.17
C GLY A 84 -3.47 -12.68 12.22
N ASN A 85 -3.28 -14.00 12.10
CA ASN A 85 -2.46 -14.76 13.06
C ASN A 85 -1.02 -14.86 12.57
N LEU A 86 -0.07 -14.67 13.49
CA LEU A 86 1.35 -14.91 13.20
C LEU A 86 1.57 -16.41 12.91
N ALA A 87 1.77 -16.74 11.65
CA ALA A 87 1.92 -18.11 11.18
C ALA A 87 2.84 -18.18 9.95
N PRO A 88 3.78 -19.15 9.88
CA PRO A 88 4.62 -19.34 8.70
C PRO A 88 3.84 -20.06 7.60
N TRP A 89 2.95 -19.34 6.89
CA TRP A 89 2.08 -19.89 5.85
C TRP A 89 2.72 -19.95 4.46
N TRP A 90 3.90 -19.35 4.28
CA TRP A 90 4.69 -19.46 3.04
C TRP A 90 5.60 -20.68 3.06
N ASP A 91 5.62 -21.41 1.95
CA ASP A 91 6.59 -22.49 1.75
C ASP A 91 8.04 -21.96 1.78
N LEU A 92 9.00 -22.87 1.97
CA LEU A 92 10.42 -22.53 2.07
C LEU A 92 10.96 -21.80 0.84
N LYS A 93 10.52 -22.21 -0.36
CA LYS A 93 10.98 -21.63 -1.62
C LYS A 93 10.47 -20.19 -1.76
N SER A 94 9.20 -19.96 -1.49
CA SER A 94 8.57 -18.63 -1.54
C SER A 94 9.25 -17.65 -0.57
N ARG A 95 9.58 -18.10 0.65
CA ARG A 95 10.33 -17.28 1.61
C ARG A 95 11.74 -16.93 1.13
N TYR A 96 12.45 -17.89 0.55
CA TYR A 96 13.79 -17.66 -0.01
C TYR A 96 13.75 -16.65 -1.16
N GLU A 97 12.83 -16.86 -2.12
CA GLU A 97 12.66 -16.00 -3.29
C GLU A 97 12.26 -14.56 -2.94
N PHE A 98 11.51 -14.37 -1.86
CA PHE A 98 11.19 -13.06 -1.31
C PHE A 98 12.42 -12.36 -0.76
N GLU A 99 13.23 -13.05 0.05
CA GLU A 99 14.46 -12.47 0.60
C GLU A 99 15.45 -12.08 -0.51
N GLU A 100 15.58 -12.89 -1.55
CA GLU A 100 16.43 -12.56 -2.71
C GLU A 100 15.94 -11.29 -3.41
N ARG A 101 14.63 -11.12 -3.61
CA ARG A 101 14.06 -9.89 -4.19
C ARG A 101 14.20 -8.68 -3.25
N ARG A 102 14.05 -8.89 -1.94
CA ARG A 102 14.23 -7.83 -0.92
C ARG A 102 15.66 -7.28 -0.94
N LYS A 103 16.67 -8.09 -1.28
CA LYS A 103 18.06 -7.59 -1.45
C LYS A 103 18.19 -6.58 -2.60
N CYS A 104 17.38 -6.71 -3.65
CA CYS A 104 17.34 -5.73 -4.73
C CYS A 104 16.88 -4.35 -4.22
N PHE A 105 15.80 -4.31 -3.43
CA PHE A 105 15.32 -3.08 -2.80
C PHE A 105 16.36 -2.46 -1.86
N GLN A 106 16.99 -3.27 -1.01
CA GLN A 106 18.08 -2.82 -0.14
C GLN A 106 19.20 -2.14 -0.93
N ALA A 107 19.69 -2.81 -1.98
CA ALA A 107 20.78 -2.31 -2.81
C ALA A 107 20.38 -1.03 -3.56
N GLN A 108 19.18 -0.99 -4.14
CA GLN A 108 18.66 0.16 -4.88
C GLN A 108 18.54 1.39 -3.98
N TYR A 109 17.82 1.27 -2.86
CA TYR A 109 17.53 2.41 -2.01
C TYR A 109 18.78 2.90 -1.26
N HIS A 110 19.71 2.01 -0.90
CA HIS A 110 21.00 2.41 -0.34
C HIS A 110 21.89 3.18 -1.34
N ALA A 111 21.69 2.98 -2.65
CA ALA A 111 22.43 3.71 -3.67
C ALA A 111 21.96 5.18 -3.82
N TYR A 112 20.74 5.50 -3.37
CA TYR A 112 20.24 6.87 -3.41
C TYR A 112 20.98 7.79 -2.44
N ARG A 113 21.00 9.08 -2.79
CA ARG A 113 21.63 10.12 -1.97
C ARG A 113 20.64 11.22 -1.66
N TYR A 114 20.67 11.69 -0.42
CA TYR A 114 19.90 12.83 0.06
C TYR A 114 20.84 13.78 0.82
N GLY A 115 20.80 15.07 0.49
CA GLY A 115 21.72 16.05 1.09
C GLY A 115 23.22 15.74 0.85
N GLY A 116 23.55 15.03 -0.24
CA GLY A 116 24.92 14.61 -0.56
C GLY A 116 25.38 13.30 0.11
N PHE A 117 24.61 12.76 1.06
CA PHE A 117 24.92 11.52 1.77
C PHE A 117 24.12 10.35 1.19
N LYS A 118 24.69 9.15 1.18
CA LYS A 118 23.92 7.94 0.86
C LYS A 118 22.86 7.71 1.93
N LEU A 119 21.70 7.18 1.52
CA LEU A 119 20.72 6.69 2.48
C LEU A 119 21.31 5.53 3.29
N PRO A 120 20.98 5.40 4.58
CA PRO A 120 21.44 4.29 5.40
C PRO A 120 20.97 2.96 4.82
N GLU A 121 21.80 1.92 4.95
CA GLU A 121 21.35 0.57 4.66
C GLU A 121 20.26 0.16 5.66
N SER A 122 19.16 -0.41 5.16
CA SER A 122 18.01 -0.79 5.98
C SER A 122 17.47 -2.14 5.53
N THR A 123 17.25 -3.05 6.47
CA THR A 123 16.55 -4.31 6.19
C THR A 123 15.04 -4.15 6.10
N GLN A 124 14.49 -3.09 6.71
CA GLN A 124 13.08 -2.70 6.63
C GLN A 124 12.84 -2.04 5.27
N GLN A 125 12.13 -2.77 4.41
CA GLN A 125 11.85 -2.39 3.02
C GLN A 125 10.35 -2.43 2.72
N SER A 126 9.50 -2.51 3.74
CA SER A 126 8.04 -2.63 3.61
C SER A 126 7.43 -1.52 2.74
N GLU A 127 7.64 -0.26 3.11
CA GLU A 127 7.18 0.91 2.33
C GLU A 127 7.70 0.89 0.88
N ASN A 128 8.99 0.61 0.69
CA ASN A 128 9.58 0.59 -0.65
C ASN A 128 8.97 -0.51 -1.52
N ILE A 129 8.68 -1.68 -0.95
CA ILE A 129 7.99 -2.78 -1.63
C ILE A 129 6.54 -2.37 -1.94
N ALA A 130 5.84 -1.79 -0.97
CA ALA A 130 4.45 -1.33 -1.10
C ALA A 130 4.29 -0.24 -2.16
N ASP A 131 5.18 0.75 -2.21
CA ASP A 131 5.21 1.80 -3.24
C ASP A 131 5.38 1.21 -4.64
N ASN A 132 6.41 0.38 -4.84
CA ASN A 132 6.72 -0.17 -6.16
C ASN A 132 5.64 -1.13 -6.66
N ALA A 133 5.14 -1.99 -5.80
CA ALA A 133 4.05 -2.90 -6.14
C ALA A 133 2.72 -2.15 -6.30
N GLY A 134 2.47 -1.13 -5.49
CA GLY A 134 1.30 -0.27 -5.55
C GLY A 134 1.17 0.44 -6.89
N VAL A 135 2.24 1.10 -7.36
CA VAL A 135 2.26 1.74 -8.70
C VAL A 135 2.02 0.70 -9.78
N LYS A 136 2.72 -0.45 -9.72
CA LYS A 136 2.58 -1.51 -10.72
C LYS A 136 1.16 -2.05 -10.81
N LEU A 137 0.52 -2.30 -9.68
CA LEU A 137 -0.84 -2.84 -9.61
C LEU A 137 -1.87 -1.80 -10.06
N ALA A 138 -1.75 -0.56 -9.60
CA ALA A 138 -2.63 0.53 -10.00
C ALA A 138 -2.57 0.79 -11.51
N TYR A 139 -1.37 0.81 -12.08
CA TYR A 139 -1.17 0.96 -13.52
C TYR A 139 -1.73 -0.23 -14.31
N ALA A 140 -1.47 -1.47 -13.87
CA ALA A 140 -2.04 -2.65 -14.51
C ALA A 140 -3.58 -2.66 -14.46
N ALA A 141 -4.17 -2.17 -13.36
CA ALA A 141 -5.62 -2.03 -13.23
C ALA A 141 -6.19 -0.95 -14.17
N TYR A 142 -5.49 0.17 -14.32
CA TYR A 142 -5.82 1.23 -15.26
C TYR A 142 -5.78 0.73 -16.72
N GLU A 143 -4.69 0.09 -17.13
CA GLU A 143 -4.52 -0.46 -18.47
C GLU A 143 -5.63 -1.48 -18.82
N ARG A 144 -5.97 -2.34 -17.85
CA ARG A 144 -7.07 -3.30 -18.01
C ARG A 144 -8.41 -2.58 -18.18
N TRP A 145 -8.68 -1.55 -17.38
CA TRP A 145 -9.90 -0.76 -17.50
C TRP A 145 -9.95 -0.03 -18.85
N LEU A 146 -8.87 0.62 -19.25
CA LEU A 146 -8.75 1.37 -20.50
C LEU A 146 -8.96 0.48 -21.74
N GLY A 147 -8.43 -0.75 -21.71
CA GLY A 147 -8.63 -1.74 -22.76
C GLY A 147 -10.08 -2.18 -22.96
N GLN A 148 -10.97 -1.90 -22.00
CA GLN A 148 -12.40 -2.22 -22.06
C GLN A 148 -13.26 -1.00 -22.45
N GLN A 149 -12.68 0.18 -22.63
CA GLN A 149 -13.42 1.41 -22.95
C GLN A 149 -13.57 1.65 -24.46
N SER A 150 -14.59 2.44 -24.81
CA SER A 150 -14.77 2.92 -26.18
C SER A 150 -13.69 3.93 -26.57
N GLU A 151 -13.51 4.15 -27.87
CA GLU A 151 -12.55 5.13 -28.37
C GLU A 151 -12.88 6.56 -27.89
N GLU A 152 -14.17 6.93 -27.84
CA GLU A 152 -14.58 8.24 -27.32
C GLU A 152 -14.17 8.41 -25.85
N LYS A 153 -14.29 7.34 -25.05
CA LYS A 153 -13.86 7.37 -23.64
C LYS A 153 -12.35 7.47 -23.49
N ARG A 154 -11.58 6.79 -24.35
CA ARG A 154 -10.11 6.90 -24.34
C ARG A 154 -9.62 8.30 -24.69
N GLN A 155 -10.29 8.98 -25.63
CA GLN A 155 -9.96 10.36 -25.98
C GLN A 155 -10.26 11.35 -24.84
N GLN A 156 -11.19 11.01 -23.94
CA GLN A 156 -11.50 11.77 -22.73
C GLN A 156 -10.48 11.57 -21.60
N GLU A 157 -9.53 10.64 -21.72
CA GLU A 157 -8.47 10.41 -20.73
C GLU A 157 -7.31 11.42 -20.88
N THR A 158 -7.65 12.69 -21.05
CA THR A 158 -6.72 13.82 -21.20
C THR A 158 -7.16 14.97 -20.31
N MET A 159 -6.25 15.89 -19.97
CA MET A 159 -6.58 17.11 -19.23
C MET A 159 -6.43 18.33 -20.13
N GLU A 160 -7.42 19.21 -20.12
CA GLU A 160 -7.39 20.44 -20.89
C GLU A 160 -6.18 21.31 -20.48
N GLY A 161 -5.42 21.79 -21.47
CA GLY A 161 -4.22 22.61 -21.23
C GLY A 161 -2.95 21.81 -20.89
N LEU A 162 -3.01 20.48 -20.86
CA LEU A 162 -1.85 19.61 -20.67
C LEU A 162 -1.68 18.67 -21.87
N ASP A 163 -0.59 18.85 -22.62
CA ASP A 163 -0.19 17.94 -23.71
C ASP A 163 0.53 16.70 -23.15
N LEU A 164 -0.19 15.95 -22.33
CA LEU A 164 0.25 14.69 -21.73
C LEU A 164 -0.82 13.65 -22.02
N ASN A 165 -0.38 12.47 -22.45
CA ASN A 165 -1.26 11.34 -22.66
C ASN A 165 -0.82 10.15 -21.79
N ASN A 166 -1.55 9.05 -21.87
CA ASN A 166 -1.32 7.85 -21.10
C ASN A 166 -0.19 6.95 -21.64
N ARG A 167 0.66 7.45 -22.55
CA ARG A 167 1.79 6.74 -23.17
C ARG A 167 3.09 7.55 -23.13
#